data_AF-A0A150ISQ1-F1
#
_entry.id   AF-A0A150ISQ1-F1
#
_cell.length_a   1.000
_cell.length_b   1.000
_cell.length_c   1.000
_cell.angle_alpha   90.00
_cell.angle_beta   90.00
_cell.angle_gamma   90.00
#
_symmetry.space_group_name_H-M   'P 1'
#
loop_
_entity.id
_entity.type
_entity.pdbx_description
1 polymer ?
#
loop_
_entity_poly.entity_id
_entity_poly.type
_entity_poly.pdbx_seq_one_letter_code
_entity_poly.pdbx_strand_id
1 'polypeptide(L)'
;MAKIRHPKTFSKVFNIDAGYLYDKGIFDPVLNVDTKLFIDPILIEKSGFDYFRNEVMKAYEDHYNSIISLLEESKTKDDLAWRSAKRLIQRKEVEGTCLGYGVNSISGRSLSPKLQNCILSTAKEIIDIGIKKPELFILLPLFEEGVGPDTISDITTAAVQASLYNFTAIIAHELGIKTSVATFRGNDIEIITNPLKSKISPIVLLPKDVLRQLPYASTWEEISDVAQFNHELRMRVNKYIGKIWAARTKREKEKEKQKVMKNKEALEILLEAIKNTDVKPYNFEIDENGVYKWRDVMEGIADKYPKKLSKPSNDADGLVLTVREIINQFKFIIEEKGMNKLLWKNRSTPNHENVSQMLFFSTAYSYCKANDLDINPEMDTGNGLVDFKFSKGFSKRLIVEIKHSYNQNIIDGFDIQLRLYKKAEETCFGFYIVIDVGRLGRKFDKLVRMYNESTKKADLFYINGKIKPSASKRKE
;
A
#
# COMPACT_ATOMS: atom_id res chain seq x y z
N MET A 1 -18.58 3.05 -0.11
CA MET A 1 -18.07 4.15 -0.95
C MET A 1 -17.20 5.07 -0.10
N ALA A 2 -15.88 4.83 -0.07
CA ALA A 2 -14.92 5.90 0.19
C ALA A 2 -14.30 6.21 -1.17
N LYS A 3 -14.85 7.20 -1.86
CA LYS A 3 -14.27 7.71 -3.10
C LYS A 3 -12.93 8.35 -2.73
N ILE A 4 -11.87 8.07 -3.48
CA ILE A 4 -10.63 8.85 -3.39
C ILE A 4 -10.98 10.27 -3.84
N ARG A 5 -11.33 11.10 -2.86
CA ARG A 5 -11.65 12.52 -3.04
C ARG A 5 -10.66 13.30 -2.20
N HIS A 6 -9.65 13.83 -2.88
CA HIS A 6 -8.74 14.87 -2.35
C HIS A 6 -7.81 14.38 -1.24
N PRO A 7 -6.67 13.74 -1.53
CA PRO A 7 -5.82 13.26 -0.47
C PRO A 7 -5.35 14.42 0.41
N LYS A 8 -5.51 14.26 1.72
CA LYS A 8 -5.17 15.27 2.72
C LYS A 8 -4.23 14.64 3.73
N THR A 9 -2.99 15.09 3.74
CA THR A 9 -2.00 14.64 4.71
C THR A 9 -2.33 15.15 6.11
N PHE A 10 -1.85 14.44 7.13
CA PHE A 10 -1.98 14.85 8.52
C PHE A 10 -1.34 16.22 8.76
N SER A 11 -0.09 16.38 8.31
CA SER A 11 0.66 17.65 8.36
C SER A 11 -0.19 18.84 7.90
N LYS A 12 -0.82 18.72 6.74
CA LYS A 12 -1.65 19.76 6.14
C LYS A 12 -2.92 20.05 6.93
N VAL A 13 -3.59 18.99 7.40
CA VAL A 13 -4.86 19.13 8.13
C VAL A 13 -4.66 19.83 9.46
N PHE A 14 -3.52 19.61 10.11
CA PHE A 14 -3.19 20.20 11.41
C PHE A 14 -2.21 21.37 11.33
N ASN A 15 -1.86 21.84 10.12
CA ASN A 15 -0.93 22.93 9.87
C ASN A 15 0.44 22.73 10.55
N ILE A 16 0.97 21.52 10.44
CA ILE A 16 2.29 21.11 10.92
C ILE A 16 3.26 21.07 9.73
N ASP A 17 4.50 21.49 9.94
CA ASP A 17 5.56 21.34 8.93
C ASP A 17 5.83 19.86 8.66
N ALA A 18 5.67 19.44 7.40
CA ALA A 18 5.94 18.07 6.96
C ALA A 18 7.43 17.72 7.12
N GLY A 19 8.34 18.70 6.96
CA GLY A 19 9.78 18.52 7.18
C GLY A 19 10.08 18.16 8.64
N TYR A 20 9.43 18.83 9.59
CA TYR A 20 9.55 18.51 11.01
C TYR A 20 9.12 17.06 11.34
N LEU A 21 7.97 16.60 10.81
CA LEU A 21 7.55 15.19 11.01
C LEU A 21 8.55 14.22 10.39
N TYR A 22 9.08 14.57 9.21
CA TYR A 22 10.06 13.78 8.51
C TYR A 22 11.35 13.61 9.32
N ASP A 23 11.90 14.70 9.84
CA ASP A 23 13.13 14.72 10.63
C ASP A 23 12.96 13.99 11.97
N LYS A 24 11.75 14.08 12.55
CA LYS A 24 11.38 13.32 13.76
C LYS A 24 11.21 11.83 13.52
N GLY A 25 11.20 11.36 12.26
CA GLY A 25 10.99 9.95 11.96
C GLY A 25 9.53 9.52 12.01
N ILE A 26 8.57 10.45 12.00
CA ILE A 26 7.13 10.17 12.09
C ILE A 26 6.54 10.09 10.68
N PHE A 27 5.72 9.07 10.43
CA PHE A 27 4.99 8.95 9.19
C PHE A 27 3.86 9.99 9.15
N ASP A 28 3.78 10.74 8.06
CA ASP A 28 2.67 11.66 7.78
C ASP A 28 1.59 10.90 7.00
N PRO A 29 0.50 10.40 7.60
CA PRO A 29 -0.51 9.64 6.87
C PRO A 29 -1.37 10.52 5.96
N VAL A 30 -1.90 9.95 4.87
CA VAL A 30 -2.99 10.55 4.10
C VAL A 30 -4.31 10.18 4.78
N LEU A 31 -4.96 11.14 5.44
CA LEU A 31 -6.08 10.89 6.36
C LEU A 31 -7.36 10.37 5.72
N ASN A 32 -7.42 10.30 4.39
CA ASN A 32 -8.57 9.85 3.64
C ASN A 32 -8.26 8.80 2.57
N VAL A 33 -7.03 8.30 2.49
CA VAL A 33 -6.60 7.25 1.55
C VAL A 33 -5.55 6.38 2.23
N ASP A 34 -5.67 5.06 2.10
CA ASP A 34 -4.65 4.16 2.63
C ASP A 34 -3.36 4.25 1.82
N THR A 35 -2.24 4.33 2.55
CA THR A 35 -0.92 4.20 1.97
C THR A 35 -0.58 2.71 1.88
N LYS A 36 -0.14 2.27 0.69
CA LYS A 36 0.23 0.87 0.39
C LYS A 36 1.53 0.46 1.12
N LEU A 37 1.47 0.46 2.45
CA LEU A 37 2.47 0.08 3.43
C LEU A 37 1.76 -0.65 4.59
N PHE A 38 2.51 -1.33 5.43
CA PHE A 38 1.99 -2.05 6.60
C PHE A 38 3.01 -2.00 7.76
N ILE A 39 2.55 -2.32 8.98
CA ILE A 39 3.42 -2.42 10.17
C ILE A 39 4.06 -3.81 10.22
N ASP A 40 5.39 -3.87 10.31
CA ASP A 40 6.14 -5.12 10.47
C ASP A 40 6.48 -5.34 11.95
N PRO A 41 6.01 -6.42 12.60
CA PRO A 41 6.30 -6.70 14.02
C PRO A 41 7.80 -6.78 14.33
N ILE A 42 8.61 -7.27 13.37
CA ILE A 42 10.06 -7.40 13.55
C ILE A 42 10.72 -6.01 13.61
N LEU A 43 10.12 -5.01 12.99
CA LEU A 43 10.65 -3.64 13.03
C LEU A 43 10.29 -2.91 14.33
N ILE A 44 9.29 -3.35 15.09
CA ILE A 44 8.91 -2.71 16.36
C ILE A 44 10.07 -2.82 17.38
N GLU A 45 10.70 -3.99 17.50
CA GLU A 45 11.88 -4.19 18.36
C GLU A 45 13.13 -3.43 17.86
N LYS A 46 13.17 -3.07 16.58
CA LYS A 46 14.29 -2.35 15.93
C LYS A 46 14.05 -0.86 15.74
N SER A 47 12.87 -0.35 16.13
CA SER A 47 12.51 1.05 15.93
C SER A 47 13.48 1.98 16.66
N GLY A 48 13.77 3.15 16.08
CA GLY A 48 14.52 4.21 16.73
C GLY A 48 13.78 4.85 17.91
N PHE A 49 12.47 4.64 18.03
CA PHE A 49 11.66 5.16 19.14
C PHE A 49 11.68 4.23 20.35
N ASP A 50 12.21 4.71 21.48
CA ASP A 50 12.26 3.96 22.76
C ASP A 50 10.87 3.47 23.20
N TYR A 51 9.84 4.29 22.98
CA TYR A 51 8.45 3.92 23.28
C TYR A 51 8.00 2.68 22.48
N PHE A 52 8.45 2.52 21.23
CA PHE A 52 8.13 1.34 20.42
C PHE A 52 8.88 0.11 20.90
N ARG A 53 10.19 0.23 21.14
CA ARG A 53 11.03 -0.90 21.60
C ARG A 53 10.62 -1.41 22.98
N ASN A 54 10.03 -0.56 23.81
CA ASN A 54 9.62 -0.91 25.17
C ASN A 54 8.11 -1.14 25.29
N GLU A 55 7.31 -0.08 25.24
CA GLU A 55 5.87 -0.13 25.58
C GLU A 55 5.03 -0.84 24.50
N VAL A 56 5.35 -0.62 23.22
CA VAL A 56 4.63 -1.30 22.12
C VAL A 56 5.03 -2.77 22.03
N MET A 57 6.33 -3.09 22.14
CA MET A 57 6.77 -4.50 22.18
C MET A 57 6.23 -5.25 23.38
N LYS A 58 6.22 -4.65 24.57
CA LYS A 58 5.62 -5.27 25.75
C LYS A 58 4.14 -5.56 25.54
N ALA A 59 3.38 -4.61 24.99
CA ALA A 59 1.98 -4.84 24.68
C ALA A 59 1.77 -5.96 23.64
N TYR A 60 2.67 -6.06 22.66
CA TYR A 60 2.67 -7.16 21.68
C TYR A 60 2.89 -8.51 22.39
N GLU A 61 3.94 -8.61 23.21
CA GLU A 61 4.28 -9.82 23.96
C GLU A 61 3.16 -10.23 24.92
N ASP A 62 2.65 -9.31 25.74
CA ASP A 62 1.58 -9.55 26.70
C ASP A 62 0.31 -10.07 26.00
N HIS A 63 -0.04 -9.49 24.84
CA HIS A 63 -1.20 -9.89 24.06
C HIS A 63 -1.06 -11.33 23.54
N TYR A 64 0.04 -11.65 22.88
CA TYR A 64 0.22 -12.97 22.28
C TYR A 64 0.55 -14.05 23.31
N ASN A 65 1.22 -13.72 24.42
CA ASN A 65 1.37 -14.62 25.56
C ASN A 65 0.01 -14.99 26.16
N SER A 66 -0.92 -14.04 26.28
CA SER A 66 -2.30 -14.32 26.72
C SER A 66 -3.01 -15.30 25.78
N ILE A 67 -2.84 -15.16 24.46
CA ILE A 67 -3.39 -16.10 23.48
C ILE A 67 -2.75 -17.47 23.63
N ILE A 68 -1.42 -17.54 23.77
CA ILE A 68 -0.67 -18.79 23.95
C ILE A 68 -1.18 -19.52 25.19
N SER A 69 -1.26 -18.87 26.35
CA SER A 69 -1.75 -19.48 27.58
C SER A 69 -3.19 -20.00 27.45
N LEU A 70 -4.07 -19.26 26.78
CA LEU A 70 -5.44 -19.72 26.53
C LEU A 70 -5.49 -20.93 25.59
N LEU A 71 -4.60 -20.99 24.60
CA LEU A 71 -4.51 -22.13 23.70
C LEU A 71 -3.89 -23.36 24.39
N GLU A 72 -2.94 -23.19 25.30
CA GLU A 72 -2.40 -24.29 26.11
C GLU A 72 -3.47 -24.95 26.98
N GLU A 73 -4.34 -24.15 27.60
CA GLU A 73 -5.45 -24.64 28.42
C GLU A 73 -6.60 -25.24 27.59
N SER A 74 -6.65 -24.94 26.28
CA SER A 74 -7.69 -25.45 25.40
C SER A 74 -7.47 -26.92 25.07
N LYS A 75 -8.47 -27.75 25.39
CA LYS A 75 -8.45 -29.20 25.15
C LYS A 75 -9.11 -29.58 23.84
N THR A 76 -10.12 -28.82 23.43
CA THR A 76 -10.89 -29.07 22.21
C THR A 76 -11.25 -27.77 21.52
N LYS A 77 -11.36 -27.80 20.19
CA LYS A 77 -11.83 -26.64 19.42
C LYS A 77 -13.16 -26.13 19.99
N ASP A 78 -13.29 -24.81 20.06
CA ASP A 78 -14.47 -24.09 20.56
C ASP A 78 -14.84 -24.26 22.06
N ASP A 79 -13.94 -24.82 22.88
CA ASP A 79 -14.08 -24.73 24.34
C ASP A 79 -13.94 -23.27 24.86
N LEU A 80 -14.10 -23.06 26.17
CA LEU A 80 -14.07 -21.72 26.76
C LEU A 80 -12.73 -21.00 26.50
N ALA A 81 -11.62 -21.72 26.61
CA ALA A 81 -10.29 -21.16 26.43
C ALA A 81 -10.06 -20.79 24.96
N TRP A 82 -10.43 -21.68 24.02
CA TRP A 82 -10.41 -21.44 22.58
C TRP A 82 -11.23 -20.21 22.18
N ARG A 83 -12.49 -20.13 22.65
CA ARG A 83 -13.37 -18.99 22.35
C ARG A 83 -12.82 -17.69 22.95
N SER A 84 -12.09 -17.76 24.06
CA SER A 84 -11.42 -16.61 24.65
C SER A 84 -10.21 -16.17 23.82
N ALA A 85 -9.34 -17.09 23.41
CA ALA A 85 -8.24 -16.81 22.49
C ALA A 85 -8.75 -16.21 21.16
N LYS A 86 -9.84 -16.77 20.64
CA LYS A 86 -10.49 -16.25 19.43
C LYS A 86 -11.01 -14.83 19.54
N ARG A 87 -11.45 -14.40 20.73
CA ARG A 87 -11.87 -13.00 20.96
C ARG A 87 -10.68 -12.04 20.98
N LEU A 88 -9.50 -12.52 21.37
CA LEU A 88 -8.27 -11.71 21.39
C LEU A 88 -7.72 -11.47 19.98
N ILE A 89 -7.84 -12.45 19.08
CA ILE A 89 -7.61 -12.21 17.64
C ILE A 89 -8.76 -11.36 17.11
N GLN A 90 -8.58 -10.04 17.10
CA GLN A 90 -9.64 -9.10 16.74
C GLN A 90 -10.07 -9.28 15.28
N ARG A 91 -11.38 -9.25 15.03
CA ARG A 91 -11.94 -9.36 13.66
C ARG A 91 -11.89 -8.04 12.91
N LYS A 92 -12.08 -6.94 13.64
CA LYS A 92 -12.24 -5.62 13.07
C LYS A 92 -10.88 -4.94 13.01
N GLU A 93 -10.52 -4.48 11.82
CA GLU A 93 -9.34 -3.67 11.57
C GLU A 93 -9.32 -2.43 12.45
N VAL A 94 -8.10 -2.00 12.78
CA VAL A 94 -7.87 -0.77 13.53
C VAL A 94 -8.04 0.41 12.58
N GLU A 95 -9.11 1.16 12.77
CA GLU A 95 -9.31 2.40 12.02
C GLU A 95 -8.25 3.44 12.41
N GLY A 96 -7.80 4.24 11.44
CA GLY A 96 -7.03 5.46 11.70
C GLY A 96 -5.54 5.41 11.39
N THR A 97 -4.98 4.24 11.08
CA THR A 97 -3.58 4.10 10.62
C THR A 97 -3.36 4.67 9.22
N CYS A 98 -4.40 4.65 8.37
CA CYS A 98 -4.34 5.04 6.96
C CYS A 98 -3.28 4.23 6.18
N LEU A 99 -3.17 2.94 6.51
CA LEU A 99 -2.29 1.96 5.91
C LEU A 99 -3.12 0.82 5.32
N GLY A 100 -2.58 0.15 4.31
CA GLY A 100 -3.14 -1.08 3.77
C GLY A 100 -3.23 -1.13 2.25
N TYR A 101 -3.62 -2.30 1.75
CA TYR A 101 -3.81 -2.57 0.31
C TYR A 101 -5.30 -2.67 -0.08
N GLY A 102 -6.20 -2.30 0.82
CA GLY A 102 -7.64 -2.29 0.60
C GLY A 102 -8.03 -1.35 -0.56
N VAL A 103 -8.59 -1.92 -1.61
CA VAL A 103 -8.85 -1.20 -2.88
C VAL A 103 -9.92 -0.10 -2.75
N ASN A 104 -10.70 0.00 -1.66
CA ASN A 104 -11.93 0.82 -1.65
C ASN A 104 -12.38 1.47 -0.31
N SER A 105 -11.59 1.43 0.77
CA SER A 105 -11.84 2.20 2.00
C SER A 105 -10.74 2.08 3.05
N ILE A 106 -10.54 3.15 3.82
CA ILE A 106 -9.75 3.29 5.09
C ILE A 106 -10.29 2.42 6.26
N SER A 107 -11.07 1.42 5.89
CA SER A 107 -11.73 0.46 6.73
C SER A 107 -11.68 -0.81 5.90
N GLY A 108 -10.54 -1.49 5.93
CA GLY A 108 -10.29 -2.65 5.11
C GLY A 108 -11.09 -3.88 5.56
N ARG A 109 -10.64 -5.05 5.08
CA ARG A 109 -11.42 -6.29 5.19
C ARG A 109 -11.22 -6.91 6.56
N SER A 110 -12.30 -6.98 7.33
CA SER A 110 -12.32 -7.73 8.59
C SER A 110 -11.88 -9.19 8.41
N LEU A 111 -11.08 -9.68 9.35
CA LEU A 111 -10.61 -11.05 9.38
C LEU A 111 -11.81 -12.03 9.41
N SER A 112 -11.89 -12.92 8.42
CA SER A 112 -13.02 -13.84 8.29
C SER A 112 -13.02 -14.85 9.46
N PRO A 113 -14.20 -15.28 9.99
CA PRO A 113 -14.26 -16.29 11.06
C PRO A 113 -13.51 -17.59 10.73
N LYS A 114 -13.52 -17.96 9.44
CA LYS A 114 -12.79 -19.12 8.93
C LYS A 114 -11.28 -18.92 9.10
N LEU A 115 -10.76 -17.77 8.66
CA LEU A 115 -9.33 -17.45 8.76
C LEU A 115 -8.87 -17.32 10.22
N GLN A 116 -9.70 -16.78 11.12
CA GLN A 116 -9.40 -16.79 12.56
C GLN A 116 -9.22 -18.19 13.12
N ASN A 117 -10.14 -19.10 12.77
CA ASN A 117 -10.06 -20.48 13.23
C ASN A 117 -8.85 -21.22 12.64
N CYS A 118 -8.48 -20.91 11.40
CA CYS A 118 -7.25 -21.40 10.78
C CYS A 118 -6.03 -20.93 11.59
N ILE A 119 -5.89 -19.61 11.81
CA ILE A 119 -4.80 -19.03 12.62
C ILE A 119 -4.68 -19.70 13.99
N LEU A 120 -5.78 -19.85 14.73
CA LEU A 120 -5.76 -20.47 16.05
C LEU A 120 -5.43 -21.97 16.01
N SER A 121 -5.89 -22.69 14.99
CA SER A 121 -5.57 -24.12 14.83
C SER A 121 -4.08 -24.31 14.62
N THR A 122 -3.49 -23.51 13.72
CA THR A 122 -2.07 -23.57 13.40
C THR A 122 -1.22 -23.12 14.57
N ALA A 123 -1.63 -22.05 15.27
CA ALA A 123 -0.98 -21.63 16.50
C ALA A 123 -1.02 -22.73 17.58
N LYS A 124 -2.18 -23.37 17.80
CA LYS A 124 -2.33 -24.49 18.74
C LYS A 124 -1.42 -25.66 18.40
N GLU A 125 -1.35 -26.06 17.13
CA GLU A 125 -0.48 -27.14 16.67
C GLU A 125 1.01 -26.83 16.94
N ILE A 126 1.43 -25.59 16.67
CA ILE A 126 2.80 -25.12 16.94
C ILE A 126 3.10 -25.08 18.45
N ILE A 127 2.13 -24.62 19.27
CA ILE A 127 2.23 -24.57 20.73
C ILE A 127 2.34 -25.99 21.32
N ASP A 128 1.57 -26.95 20.82
CA ASP A 128 1.56 -28.34 21.29
C ASP A 128 2.88 -29.07 21.02
N ILE A 129 3.61 -28.64 19.99
CA ILE A 129 4.96 -29.11 19.67
C ILE A 129 6.01 -28.50 20.61
N GLY A 130 5.63 -27.47 21.38
CA GLY A 130 6.44 -26.86 22.42
C GLY A 130 7.02 -25.50 22.04
N ILE A 131 6.52 -24.85 20.98
CA ILE A 131 6.91 -23.48 20.61
C ILE A 131 5.92 -22.51 21.25
N LYS A 132 6.33 -21.91 22.36
CA LYS A 132 5.47 -21.07 23.21
C LYS A 132 6.03 -19.65 23.29
N LYS A 133 6.15 -18.98 22.13
CA LYS A 133 6.67 -17.62 22.04
C LYS A 133 5.84 -16.77 21.07
N PRO A 134 5.63 -15.46 21.34
CA PRO A 134 4.85 -14.56 20.47
C PRO A 134 5.27 -14.56 18.99
N GLU A 135 6.55 -14.77 18.70
CA GLU A 135 7.10 -14.76 17.34
C GLU A 135 6.55 -15.90 16.47
N LEU A 136 5.91 -16.92 17.06
CA LEU A 136 5.20 -17.94 16.27
C LEU A 136 4.13 -17.32 15.37
N PHE A 137 3.52 -16.19 15.77
CA PHE A 137 2.48 -15.54 14.97
C PHE A 137 3.05 -14.91 13.69
N ILE A 138 4.35 -14.61 13.66
CA ILE A 138 5.08 -14.13 12.48
C ILE A 138 5.29 -15.28 11.47
N LEU A 139 5.31 -16.55 11.93
CA LEU A 139 5.44 -17.73 11.06
C LEU A 139 4.15 -18.10 10.32
N LEU A 140 2.98 -17.67 10.80
CA LEU A 140 1.68 -18.09 10.27
C LEU A 140 1.55 -17.97 8.74
N PRO A 141 2.05 -16.92 8.07
CA PRO A 141 1.98 -16.81 6.61
C PRO A 141 2.66 -17.96 5.85
N LEU A 142 3.64 -18.64 6.46
CA LEU A 142 4.32 -19.79 5.84
C LEU A 142 3.40 -21.02 5.75
N PHE A 143 2.48 -21.15 6.69
CA PHE A 143 1.63 -22.31 6.88
C PHE A 143 0.19 -22.07 6.39
N GLU A 144 -0.35 -20.86 6.56
CA GLU A 144 -1.75 -20.57 6.28
C GLU A 144 -1.96 -19.80 4.97
N GLU A 145 -2.69 -20.42 4.04
CA GLU A 145 -3.14 -19.75 2.82
C GLU A 145 -4.15 -18.63 3.16
N GLY A 146 -3.86 -17.41 2.71
CA GLY A 146 -4.69 -16.24 3.00
C GLY A 146 -4.26 -15.45 4.25
N VAL A 147 -3.23 -15.89 4.98
CA VAL A 147 -2.52 -15.03 5.95
C VAL A 147 -1.34 -14.39 5.25
N GLY A 148 -1.46 -13.11 4.95
CA GLY A 148 -0.41 -12.33 4.29
C GLY A 148 0.19 -11.25 5.21
N PRO A 149 1.11 -10.44 4.68
CA PRO A 149 1.76 -9.35 5.43
C PRO A 149 0.76 -8.32 5.95
N ASP A 150 -0.25 -7.99 5.13
CA ASP A 150 -1.38 -7.14 5.48
C ASP A 150 -2.14 -7.72 6.69
N THR A 151 -2.41 -9.03 6.67
CA THR A 151 -3.05 -9.73 7.80
C THR A 151 -2.20 -9.68 9.07
N ILE A 152 -0.88 -9.87 8.96
CA ILE A 152 0.04 -9.79 10.10
C ILE A 152 0.07 -8.37 10.68
N SER A 153 0.13 -7.35 9.83
CA SER A 153 0.04 -5.95 10.24
C SER A 153 -1.28 -5.65 10.94
N ASP A 154 -2.41 -6.12 10.42
CA ASP A 154 -3.73 -5.89 11.03
C ASP A 154 -3.84 -6.50 12.42
N ILE A 155 -3.46 -7.77 12.58
CA ILE A 155 -3.51 -8.43 13.89
C ILE A 155 -2.52 -7.82 14.87
N THR A 156 -1.36 -7.36 14.38
CA THR A 156 -0.35 -6.67 15.20
C THR A 156 -0.89 -5.33 15.67
N THR A 157 -1.43 -4.52 14.76
CA THR A 157 -2.03 -3.22 15.08
C THR A 157 -3.14 -3.39 16.10
N ALA A 158 -3.98 -4.42 15.96
CA ALA A 158 -5.05 -4.72 16.92
C ALA A 158 -4.53 -5.19 18.30
N ALA A 159 -3.43 -5.94 18.32
CA ALA A 159 -2.78 -6.38 19.55
C ALA A 159 -2.25 -5.19 20.36
N VAL A 160 -1.61 -4.22 19.69
CA VAL A 160 -0.95 -3.07 20.34
C VAL A 160 -1.76 -1.76 20.30
N GLN A 161 -3.04 -1.83 19.95
CA GLN A 161 -3.87 -0.66 19.64
C GLN A 161 -3.87 0.42 20.73
N ALA A 162 -3.94 0.03 22.01
CA ALA A 162 -3.89 0.97 23.13
C ALA A 162 -2.54 1.71 23.20
N SER A 163 -1.42 1.00 23.05
CA SER A 163 -0.09 1.60 23.04
C SER A 163 0.11 2.55 21.87
N LEU A 164 -0.49 2.26 20.70
CA LEU A 164 -0.45 3.15 19.54
C LEU A 164 -1.25 4.45 19.76
N TYR A 165 -2.38 4.40 20.45
CA TYR A 165 -3.11 5.61 20.84
C TYR A 165 -2.32 6.46 21.82
N ASN A 166 -1.70 5.84 22.83
CA ASN A 166 -0.83 6.55 23.77
C ASN A 166 0.37 7.21 23.08
N PHE A 167 1.03 6.50 22.15
CA PHE A 167 2.08 7.10 21.32
C PHE A 167 1.56 8.29 20.53
N THR A 168 0.39 8.15 19.90
CA THR A 168 -0.24 9.24 19.15
C THR A 168 -0.55 10.44 20.05
N ALA A 169 -1.01 10.22 21.28
CA ALA A 169 -1.25 11.28 22.25
C ALA A 169 0.06 12.00 22.64
N ILE A 170 1.15 11.27 22.89
CA ILE A 170 2.47 11.85 23.17
C ILE A 170 2.88 12.80 22.03
N ILE A 171 2.81 12.33 20.78
CA ILE A 171 3.13 13.14 19.61
C ILE A 171 2.16 14.32 19.45
N ALA A 172 0.86 14.14 19.73
CA ALA A 172 -0.12 15.22 19.69
C ALA A 172 0.26 16.36 20.65
N HIS A 173 0.64 16.02 21.89
CA HIS A 173 1.07 16.99 22.90
C HIS A 173 2.34 17.71 22.49
N GLU A 174 3.33 17.00 21.94
CA GLU A 174 4.56 17.60 21.39
C GLU A 174 4.28 18.60 20.25
N LEU A 175 3.28 18.30 19.42
CA LEU A 175 2.87 19.14 18.29
C LEU A 175 1.86 20.23 18.66
N GLY A 176 1.40 20.29 19.92
CA GLY A 176 0.36 21.21 20.36
C GLY A 176 -1.02 20.94 19.73
N ILE A 177 -1.27 19.71 19.28
CA ILE A 177 -2.54 19.30 18.66
C ILE A 177 -3.54 18.93 19.76
N LYS A 178 -4.74 19.50 19.67
CA LYS A 178 -5.83 19.20 20.62
C LYS A 178 -6.26 17.73 20.52
N THR A 179 -6.21 17.03 21.65
CA THR A 179 -6.76 15.68 21.82
C THR A 179 -8.18 15.71 22.37
N SER A 180 -8.86 14.57 22.29
CA SER A 180 -10.17 14.32 22.91
C SER A 180 -10.14 12.97 23.62
N VAL A 181 -10.96 12.83 24.67
CA VAL A 181 -11.09 11.57 25.39
C VAL A 181 -12.11 10.68 24.70
N ALA A 182 -11.75 9.41 24.51
CA ALA A 182 -12.65 8.36 24.03
C ALA A 182 -12.51 7.12 24.91
N THR A 183 -13.56 6.32 25.01
CA THR A 183 -13.51 5.05 25.76
C THR A 183 -13.06 3.92 24.85
N PHE A 184 -11.98 3.23 25.22
CA PHE A 184 -11.47 2.05 24.55
C PHE A 184 -11.30 0.89 25.54
N ARG A 185 -12.01 -0.21 25.27
CA ARG A 185 -12.04 -1.41 26.15
C ARG A 185 -12.32 -1.08 27.63
N GLY A 186 -13.18 -0.09 27.89
CA GLY A 186 -13.58 0.33 29.23
C GLY A 186 -12.64 1.32 29.92
N ASN A 187 -11.55 1.71 29.26
CA ASN A 187 -10.61 2.72 29.76
C ASN A 187 -10.72 3.99 28.93
N ASP A 188 -10.50 5.13 29.57
CA ASP A 188 -10.39 6.41 28.87
C ASP A 188 -9.01 6.52 28.22
N ILE A 189 -9.00 6.89 26.94
CA ILE A 189 -7.80 7.12 26.14
C ILE A 189 -7.89 8.48 25.45
N GLU A 190 -6.74 9.11 25.25
CA GLU A 190 -6.64 10.31 24.44
C GLU A 190 -6.44 9.96 22.96
N ILE A 191 -7.23 10.60 22.10
CA ILE A 191 -7.15 10.43 20.65
C ILE A 191 -7.16 11.78 19.93
N ILE A 192 -6.51 11.82 18.78
CA ILE A 192 -6.75 12.84 17.76
C ILE A 192 -7.93 12.38 16.91
N THR A 193 -8.96 13.21 16.74
CA THR A 193 -10.08 12.87 15.84
C THR A 193 -9.75 13.26 14.40
N ASN A 194 -10.11 12.40 13.45
CA ASN A 194 -9.98 12.70 12.03
C ASN A 194 -11.07 13.68 11.58
N PRO A 195 -10.74 14.95 11.25
CA PRO A 195 -11.74 15.96 10.93
C PRO A 195 -12.37 15.75 9.55
N LEU A 196 -11.88 14.80 8.76
CA LEU A 196 -12.40 14.48 7.43
C LEU A 196 -13.52 13.44 7.44
N LYS A 197 -13.77 12.80 8.59
CA LYS A 197 -14.82 11.79 8.75
C LYS A 197 -16.00 12.38 9.52
N SER A 198 -17.21 12.05 9.08
CA SER A 198 -18.45 12.47 9.76
C SER A 198 -18.69 11.72 11.07
N LYS A 199 -18.10 10.54 11.24
CA LYS A 199 -18.07 9.79 12.49
C LYS A 199 -16.73 10.01 13.18
N ILE A 200 -16.76 10.08 14.51
CA ILE A 200 -15.53 10.09 15.34
C ILE A 200 -14.71 8.85 14.96
N SER A 201 -13.51 9.11 14.44
CA SER A 201 -12.55 8.09 14.00
C SER A 201 -11.18 8.59 14.43
N PRO A 202 -10.41 7.78 15.17
CA PRO A 202 -9.10 8.21 15.63
C PRO A 202 -8.13 8.33 14.45
N ILE A 203 -7.09 9.13 14.64
CA ILE A 203 -5.86 9.09 13.84
C ILE A 203 -4.83 8.32 14.67
N VAL A 204 -4.06 7.44 14.02
CA VAL A 204 -2.95 6.73 14.63
C VAL A 204 -1.66 7.14 13.92
N LEU A 205 -0.77 7.79 14.66
CA LEU A 205 0.56 8.14 14.16
C LEU A 205 1.54 6.99 14.42
N LEU A 206 2.48 6.81 13.50
CA LEU A 206 3.44 5.70 13.51
C LEU A 206 4.84 6.22 13.14
N PRO A 207 5.91 5.65 13.70
CA PRO A 207 7.25 5.81 13.18
C PRO A 207 7.36 5.34 11.73
N LYS A 208 8.20 6.01 10.93
CA LYS A 208 8.54 5.56 9.57
C LYS A 208 9.29 4.22 9.58
N ASP A 209 10.08 3.98 10.62
CA ASP A 209 10.98 2.83 10.71
C ASP A 209 10.30 1.51 11.12
N VAL A 210 8.99 1.52 11.38
CA VAL A 210 8.18 0.31 11.56
C VAL A 210 7.36 -0.08 10.33
N LEU A 211 7.43 0.73 9.27
CA LEU A 211 6.61 0.57 8.07
C LEU A 211 7.38 -0.14 6.96
N ARG A 212 6.69 -0.99 6.20
CA ARG A 212 7.26 -1.76 5.08
C ARG A 212 6.28 -1.87 3.90
N GLN A 213 6.80 -2.18 2.72
CA GLN A 213 6.02 -2.32 1.48
C GLN A 213 5.92 -3.79 1.03
N LEU A 214 4.92 -4.10 0.19
CA LEU A 214 4.88 -5.34 -0.59
C LEU A 214 5.86 -5.30 -1.78
N PRO A 215 6.42 -6.46 -2.19
CA PRO A 215 6.27 -7.76 -1.54
C PRO A 215 7.06 -7.81 -0.23
N TYR A 216 6.37 -8.24 0.83
CA TYR A 216 6.99 -8.81 2.02
C TYR A 216 6.96 -10.31 1.79
N ALA A 217 8.11 -10.97 1.73
CA ALA A 217 8.06 -12.42 1.68
C ALA A 217 7.97 -13.02 3.08
N SER A 218 6.71 -13.21 3.40
CA SER A 218 6.21 -14.37 4.12
C SER A 218 6.43 -15.69 3.35
N THR A 219 7.29 -15.71 2.32
CA THR A 219 7.55 -16.89 1.50
C THR A 219 8.81 -17.58 1.98
N TRP A 220 8.86 -18.87 1.71
CA TRP A 220 10.04 -19.69 1.99
C TRP A 220 11.28 -19.12 1.31
N GLU A 221 11.17 -18.45 0.15
CA GLU A 221 12.32 -17.92 -0.59
C GLU A 221 13.11 -16.85 0.19
N GLU A 222 12.47 -15.89 0.86
CA GLU A 222 13.20 -14.88 1.66
C GLU A 222 13.93 -15.51 2.85
N ILE A 223 13.37 -16.54 3.49
CA ILE A 223 14.05 -17.25 4.58
C ILE A 223 15.38 -17.85 4.09
N SER A 224 15.46 -18.25 2.81
CA SER A 224 16.70 -18.69 2.16
C SER A 224 17.71 -17.55 1.98
N ASP A 225 17.23 -16.43 1.44
CA ASP A 225 18.05 -15.26 1.10
C ASP A 225 18.65 -14.65 2.37
N VAL A 226 17.87 -14.65 3.46
CA VAL A 226 18.33 -14.25 4.79
C VAL A 226 19.40 -15.19 5.31
N ALA A 227 19.18 -16.50 5.19
CA ALA A 227 20.15 -17.47 5.65
C ALA A 227 21.47 -17.38 4.85
N GLN A 228 21.51 -16.71 3.69
CA GLN A 228 22.75 -16.50 2.92
C GLN A 228 23.84 -15.76 3.71
N PHE A 229 23.48 -14.91 4.67
CA PHE A 229 24.44 -14.15 5.48
C PHE A 229 25.05 -14.95 6.63
N ASN A 230 24.50 -16.13 6.95
CA ASN A 230 25.03 -17.04 7.97
C ASN A 230 25.08 -18.49 7.45
N HIS A 231 26.26 -18.95 7.06
CA HIS A 231 26.46 -20.25 6.41
C HIS A 231 25.92 -21.44 7.23
N GLU A 232 26.09 -21.41 8.55
CA GLU A 232 25.63 -22.46 9.44
C GLU A 232 24.10 -22.50 9.54
N LEU A 233 23.48 -21.32 9.74
CA LEU A 233 22.02 -21.17 9.72
C LEU A 233 21.45 -21.61 8.37
N ARG A 234 22.11 -21.30 7.25
CA ARG A 234 21.71 -21.75 5.91
C ARG A 234 21.66 -23.27 5.79
N MET A 235 22.68 -23.97 6.27
CA MET A 235 22.71 -25.42 6.21
C MET A 235 21.56 -26.03 7.04
N ARG A 236 21.33 -25.49 8.23
CA ARG A 236 20.23 -25.90 9.13
C ARG A 236 18.86 -25.63 8.49
N VAL A 237 18.64 -24.45 7.93
CA VAL A 237 17.42 -24.06 7.22
C VAL A 237 17.19 -24.99 6.02
N ASN A 238 18.18 -25.13 5.12
CA ASN A 238 18.07 -25.95 3.90
C ASN A 238 17.76 -27.42 4.20
N LYS A 239 18.26 -27.98 5.31
CA LYS A 239 17.95 -29.35 5.75
C LYS A 239 16.44 -29.58 5.89
N TYR A 240 15.71 -28.57 6.39
CA TYR A 240 14.28 -28.67 6.67
C TYR A 240 13.39 -28.10 5.55
N ILE A 241 13.78 -26.97 4.94
CA ILE A 241 12.93 -26.28 3.96
C ILE A 241 13.27 -26.60 2.50
N GLY A 242 14.45 -27.17 2.22
CA GLY A 242 14.87 -27.46 0.84
C GLY A 242 13.92 -28.39 0.10
N LYS A 243 13.23 -29.30 0.82
CA LYS A 243 12.21 -30.20 0.24
C LYS A 243 10.92 -29.47 -0.14
N ILE A 244 10.55 -28.40 0.57
CA ILE A 244 9.39 -27.56 0.22
C ILE A 244 9.61 -26.88 -1.13
N TRP A 245 10.84 -26.47 -1.45
CA TRP A 245 11.15 -25.89 -2.76
C TRP A 245 11.30 -26.91 -3.87
N ALA A 246 11.88 -28.08 -3.57
CA ALA A 246 12.00 -29.16 -4.54
C ALA A 246 10.64 -29.71 -4.98
N ALA A 247 9.60 -29.51 -4.18
CA ALA A 247 8.23 -29.89 -4.50
C ALA A 247 7.69 -29.14 -5.73
N ARG A 248 7.21 -29.90 -6.71
CA ARG A 248 6.76 -29.37 -8.01
C ARG A 248 5.25 -29.11 -8.04
N THR A 249 4.49 -29.72 -7.14
CA THR A 249 3.03 -29.59 -7.07
C THR A 249 2.57 -28.93 -5.77
N LYS A 250 1.37 -28.30 -5.79
CA LYS A 250 0.75 -27.71 -4.58
C LYS A 250 0.58 -28.76 -3.46
N ARG A 251 0.21 -29.99 -3.83
CA ARG A 251 0.02 -31.11 -2.88
C ARG A 251 1.32 -31.56 -2.22
N GLU A 252 2.42 -31.63 -2.97
CA GLU A 252 3.74 -31.95 -2.41
C GLU A 252 4.23 -30.84 -1.48
N LYS A 253 4.06 -29.56 -1.89
CA LYS A 253 4.40 -28.42 -1.04
C LYS A 253 3.66 -28.48 0.29
N GLU A 254 2.35 -28.73 0.25
CA GLU A 254 1.53 -28.86 1.45
C GLU A 254 2.01 -30.02 2.34
N LYS A 255 2.34 -31.17 1.75
CA LYS A 255 2.87 -32.32 2.50
C LYS A 255 4.19 -31.98 3.21
N GLU A 256 5.11 -31.27 2.55
CA GLU A 256 6.37 -30.87 3.18
C GLU A 256 6.18 -29.77 4.23
N LYS A 257 5.28 -28.80 4.02
CA LYS A 257 4.89 -27.82 5.05
C LYS A 257 4.40 -28.50 6.32
N GLN A 258 3.52 -29.49 6.18
CA GLN A 258 2.99 -30.27 7.30
C GLN A 258 4.08 -31.04 8.06
N LYS A 259 5.14 -31.48 7.38
CA LYS A 259 6.30 -32.11 8.06
C LYS A 259 7.11 -31.11 8.87
N VAL A 260 7.35 -29.91 8.31
CA VAL A 260 8.05 -28.84 9.01
C VAL A 260 7.25 -28.38 10.22
N MET A 261 5.94 -28.17 10.04
CA MET A 261 5.05 -27.77 11.13
C MET A 261 5.02 -28.78 12.27
N LYS A 262 5.20 -30.07 12.00
CA LYS A 262 5.27 -31.15 13.00
C LYS A 262 6.64 -31.35 13.64
N ASN A 263 7.64 -30.52 13.29
CA ASN A 263 9.01 -30.68 13.76
C ASN A 263 9.44 -29.45 14.57
N LYS A 264 9.65 -29.64 15.87
CA LYS A 264 10.06 -28.58 16.80
C LYS A 264 11.37 -27.90 16.38
N GLU A 265 12.39 -28.69 16.07
CA GLU A 265 13.72 -28.18 15.68
C GLU A 265 13.61 -27.33 14.40
N ALA A 266 12.79 -27.77 13.43
CA ALA A 266 12.55 -27.02 12.21
C ALA A 266 11.88 -25.68 12.48
N LEU A 267 10.87 -25.62 13.36
CA LEU A 267 10.21 -24.38 13.75
C LEU A 267 11.15 -23.44 14.52
N GLU A 268 12.00 -23.96 15.42
CA GLU A 268 13.00 -23.17 16.14
C GLU A 268 14.01 -22.55 15.18
N ILE A 269 14.48 -23.30 14.19
CA ILE A 269 15.38 -22.80 13.14
C ILE A 269 14.71 -21.71 12.31
N LEU A 270 13.41 -21.85 11.99
CA LEU A 270 12.67 -20.81 11.26
C LEU A 270 12.53 -19.52 12.07
N LEU A 271 12.23 -19.63 13.37
CA LEU A 271 12.20 -18.47 14.26
C LEU A 271 13.56 -17.78 14.34
N GLU A 272 14.64 -18.56 14.48
CA GLU A 272 16.00 -18.04 14.48
C GLU A 272 16.31 -17.31 13.17
N ALA A 273 15.90 -17.87 12.02
CA ALA A 273 16.10 -17.25 10.72
C ALA A 273 15.32 -15.93 10.57
N ILE A 274 14.07 -15.89 10.99
CA ILE A 274 13.26 -14.66 10.95
C ILE A 274 13.84 -13.57 11.84
N LYS A 275 14.28 -13.90 13.06
CA LYS A 275 14.91 -12.91 13.96
C LYS A 275 16.20 -12.33 13.41
N ASN A 276 17.04 -13.19 12.83
CA ASN A 276 18.30 -12.78 12.21
C ASN A 276 18.14 -12.18 10.81
N THR A 277 16.90 -12.00 10.34
CA THR A 277 16.65 -11.29 9.09
C THR A 277 17.06 -9.82 9.24
N ASP A 278 17.90 -9.35 8.30
CA ASP A 278 18.16 -7.92 8.08
C ASP A 278 16.91 -7.26 7.48
N VAL A 279 15.85 -7.17 8.30
CA VAL A 279 14.59 -6.52 7.94
C VAL A 279 14.83 -5.02 7.89
N LYS A 280 14.59 -4.42 6.72
CA LYS A 280 14.70 -2.98 6.51
C LYS A 280 13.33 -2.32 6.40
N PRO A 281 13.13 -1.16 7.05
CA PRO A 281 11.93 -0.37 6.84
C PRO A 281 11.84 0.15 5.40
N TYR A 282 10.67 0.65 5.06
CA TYR A 282 10.45 1.36 3.82
C TYR A 282 11.39 2.57 3.71
N ASN A 283 12.09 2.68 2.58
CA ASN A 283 12.98 3.79 2.34
C ASN A 283 12.21 4.97 1.74
N PHE A 284 11.79 5.92 2.60
CA PHE A 284 11.07 7.13 2.21
C PHE A 284 11.93 8.12 1.38
N GLU A 285 13.26 8.07 1.48
CA GLU A 285 14.17 8.88 0.65
C GLU A 285 14.18 8.42 -0.81
N ILE A 286 14.23 7.10 -1.01
CA ILE A 286 14.18 6.51 -2.35
C ILE A 286 12.74 6.51 -2.87
N ASP A 287 11.77 6.22 -2.00
CA ASP A 287 10.34 6.14 -2.28
C ASP A 287 10.05 5.25 -3.50
N GLU A 288 10.54 4.01 -3.46
CA GLU A 288 10.56 3.09 -4.61
C GLU A 288 9.20 2.82 -5.26
N ASN A 289 8.13 2.95 -4.48
CA ASN A 289 6.75 2.73 -4.91
C ASN A 289 5.99 4.05 -5.08
N GLY A 290 6.66 5.20 -4.90
CA GLY A 290 6.06 6.52 -5.08
C GLY A 290 4.92 6.81 -4.11
N VAL A 291 4.96 6.29 -2.89
CA VAL A 291 3.87 6.48 -1.90
C VAL A 291 4.01 7.79 -1.12
N TYR A 292 5.14 8.49 -1.25
CA TYR A 292 5.46 9.69 -0.49
C TYR A 292 5.73 10.94 -1.36
N LYS A 293 6.63 10.87 -2.35
CA LYS A 293 7.17 12.02 -3.11
C LYS A 293 6.17 12.77 -3.99
N TRP A 294 5.06 12.14 -4.35
CA TRP A 294 3.99 12.79 -5.12
C TRP A 294 3.32 13.93 -4.33
N ARG A 295 3.47 13.96 -3.00
CA ARG A 295 2.88 15.00 -2.14
C ARG A 295 3.47 16.38 -2.44
N ASP A 296 4.78 16.46 -2.63
CA ASP A 296 5.48 17.69 -3.05
C ASP A 296 4.98 18.19 -4.41
N VAL A 297 4.45 17.27 -5.24
CA VAL A 297 3.88 17.59 -6.55
C VAL A 297 2.44 18.05 -6.43
N MET A 298 1.64 17.47 -5.54
CA MET A 298 0.30 17.99 -5.22
C MET A 298 0.35 19.41 -4.66
N GLU A 299 1.39 19.73 -3.90
CA GLU A 299 1.55 21.04 -3.30
C GLU A 299 2.24 21.98 -4.28
N GLY A 300 1.42 22.80 -4.93
CA GLY A 300 1.91 23.92 -5.73
C GLY A 300 2.12 23.62 -7.20
N ILE A 301 1.72 22.48 -7.79
CA ILE A 301 1.74 22.36 -9.26
C ILE A 301 0.89 23.43 -9.92
N ALA A 302 -0.32 23.68 -9.39
CA ALA A 302 -1.20 24.71 -9.93
C ALA A 302 -0.70 26.11 -9.60
N ASP A 303 -0.04 26.32 -8.47
CA ASP A 303 0.50 27.64 -8.09
C ASP A 303 1.81 27.97 -8.82
N LYS A 304 2.67 26.96 -9.03
CA LYS A 304 3.96 27.04 -9.72
C LYS A 304 3.81 27.03 -11.24
N TYR A 305 2.79 26.33 -11.75
CA TYR A 305 2.44 26.29 -13.16
C TYR A 305 0.95 26.64 -13.35
N PRO A 306 0.55 27.88 -13.01
CA PRO A 306 -0.84 28.31 -13.13
C PRO A 306 -1.24 28.27 -14.60
N LYS A 307 -2.27 27.48 -14.88
CA LYS A 307 -2.91 27.43 -16.18
C LYS A 307 -4.38 27.69 -15.99
N LYS A 308 -4.85 28.83 -16.51
CA LYS A 308 -6.28 29.04 -16.70
C LYS A 308 -6.71 28.09 -17.80
N LEU A 309 -7.39 27.01 -17.43
CA LEU A 309 -8.06 26.17 -18.41
C LEU A 309 -9.13 27.00 -19.11
N SER A 310 -9.39 26.69 -20.37
CA SER A 310 -10.51 27.27 -21.09
C SER A 310 -11.79 27.02 -20.28
N LYS A 311 -12.64 28.03 -20.07
CA LYS A 311 -13.92 27.83 -19.35
C LYS A 311 -14.64 26.64 -20.00
N PRO A 312 -14.80 25.49 -19.31
CA PRO A 312 -15.37 24.32 -19.95
C PRO A 312 -16.79 24.65 -20.38
N SER A 313 -17.16 24.39 -21.64
CA SER A 313 -18.57 24.25 -21.96
C SER A 313 -19.17 23.20 -21.02
N ASN A 314 -20.41 23.41 -20.60
CA ASN A 314 -21.04 22.51 -19.63
C ASN A 314 -21.46 21.17 -20.25
N ASP A 315 -21.03 20.83 -21.46
CA ASP A 315 -21.35 19.59 -22.18
C ASP A 315 -20.21 18.55 -22.10
N ALA A 316 -20.41 17.41 -22.77
CA ALA A 316 -19.41 16.34 -22.78
C ALA A 316 -18.14 16.74 -23.54
N ASP A 317 -18.26 17.56 -24.58
CA ASP A 317 -17.11 18.04 -25.35
C ASP A 317 -16.25 19.01 -24.53
N GLY A 318 -16.86 19.84 -23.69
CA GLY A 318 -16.15 20.68 -22.73
C GLY A 318 -15.35 19.87 -21.72
N LEU A 319 -15.92 18.76 -21.22
CA LEU A 319 -15.19 17.82 -20.36
C LEU A 319 -13.97 17.23 -21.10
N VAL A 320 -14.15 16.75 -22.33
CA VAL A 320 -13.07 16.19 -23.17
C VAL A 320 -11.94 17.21 -23.38
N LEU A 321 -12.28 18.45 -23.74
CA LEU A 321 -11.30 19.53 -23.95
C LEU A 321 -10.54 19.85 -22.66
N THR A 322 -11.25 19.94 -21.53
CA THR A 322 -10.63 20.27 -20.24
C THR A 322 -9.66 19.18 -19.79
N VAL A 323 -10.06 17.90 -19.89
CA VAL A 323 -9.17 16.78 -19.54
C VAL A 323 -7.98 16.71 -20.50
N ARG A 324 -8.16 17.03 -21.79
CA ARG A 324 -7.05 17.13 -22.74
C ARG A 324 -6.05 18.20 -22.34
N GLU A 325 -6.52 19.38 -21.92
CA GLU A 325 -5.63 20.45 -21.43
C GLU A 325 -4.85 20.03 -20.18
N ILE A 326 -5.49 19.28 -19.27
CA ILE A 326 -4.85 18.69 -18.09
C ILE A 326 -3.76 17.70 -18.50
N ILE A 327 -4.03 16.78 -19.44
CA ILE A 327 -3.03 15.82 -19.92
C ILE A 327 -1.87 16.53 -20.60
N ASN A 328 -2.14 17.55 -21.43
CA ASN A 328 -1.10 18.34 -22.07
C ASN A 328 -0.24 19.09 -21.06
N GLN A 329 -0.85 19.56 -19.96
CA GLN A 329 -0.13 20.20 -18.89
C GLN A 329 0.74 19.20 -18.11
N PHE A 330 0.22 18.01 -17.82
CA PHE A 330 0.99 16.92 -17.26
C PHE A 330 2.18 16.54 -18.15
N LYS A 331 1.95 16.38 -19.46
CA LYS A 331 3.01 16.15 -20.47
C LYS A 331 4.09 17.23 -20.40
N PHE A 332 3.71 18.50 -20.40
CA PHE A 332 4.66 19.61 -20.31
C PHE A 332 5.49 19.57 -19.01
N ILE A 333 4.86 19.27 -17.88
CA ILE A 333 5.54 19.20 -16.59
C ILE A 333 6.54 18.04 -16.55
N ILE A 334 6.16 16.87 -17.10
CA ILE A 334 7.06 15.72 -17.22
C ILE A 334 8.23 16.03 -18.16
N GLU A 335 7.95 16.50 -19.38
CA GLU A 335 8.95 16.61 -20.45
C GLU A 335 9.88 17.81 -20.30
N GLU A 336 9.37 18.94 -19.82
CA GLU A 336 10.05 20.23 -19.86
C GLU A 336 10.38 20.80 -18.48
N LYS A 337 9.64 20.41 -17.43
CA LYS A 337 9.89 20.89 -16.06
C LYS A 337 10.66 19.91 -15.18
N GLY A 338 11.18 18.83 -15.77
CA GLY A 338 12.10 17.90 -15.09
C GLY A 338 11.41 16.92 -14.14
N MET A 339 10.07 16.84 -14.16
CA MET A 339 9.33 15.86 -13.35
C MET A 339 9.45 14.43 -13.89
N ASN A 340 9.95 14.26 -15.13
CA ASN A 340 10.41 12.97 -15.63
C ASN A 340 11.38 12.27 -14.66
N LYS A 341 12.16 12.99 -13.84
CA LYS A 341 13.06 12.38 -12.84
C LYS A 341 12.33 11.49 -11.82
N LEU A 342 11.08 11.83 -11.46
CA LEU A 342 10.27 11.03 -10.54
C LEU A 342 9.78 9.72 -11.16
N LEU A 343 9.86 9.59 -12.49
CA LEU A 343 9.51 8.36 -13.22
C LEU A 343 10.61 7.29 -13.16
N TRP A 344 11.70 7.55 -12.44
CA TRP A 344 12.87 6.68 -12.39
C TRP A 344 13.38 6.49 -10.96
N LYS A 345 13.68 5.24 -10.57
CA LYS A 345 14.36 4.92 -9.31
C LYS A 345 15.81 5.44 -9.32
N ASN A 346 16.44 5.34 -10.48
CA ASN A 346 17.81 5.77 -10.75
C ASN A 346 17.95 6.05 -12.26
N ARG A 347 19.13 6.43 -12.74
CA ARG A 347 19.33 6.82 -14.16
C ARG A 347 18.95 5.75 -15.20
N SER A 348 18.82 4.48 -14.83
CA SER A 348 18.61 3.35 -15.74
C SER A 348 17.37 2.50 -15.44
N THR A 349 16.76 2.66 -14.26
CA THR A 349 15.64 1.83 -13.82
C THR A 349 14.38 2.69 -13.67
N PRO A 350 13.33 2.45 -14.49
CA PRO A 350 12.08 3.17 -14.35
C PRO A 350 11.38 2.80 -13.04
N ASN A 351 10.62 3.76 -12.50
CA ASN A 351 9.69 3.50 -11.40
C ASN A 351 8.49 2.67 -11.87
N HIS A 352 7.76 2.13 -10.92
CA HIS A 352 6.53 1.40 -11.19
C HIS A 352 5.44 2.35 -11.74
N GLU A 353 4.49 1.80 -12.53
CA GLU A 353 3.44 2.55 -13.23
C GLU A 353 2.55 3.37 -12.28
N ASN A 354 2.35 2.86 -11.06
CA ASN A 354 1.61 3.56 -10.01
C ASN A 354 2.20 4.94 -9.67
N VAL A 355 3.52 5.14 -9.79
CA VAL A 355 4.15 6.45 -9.54
C VAL A 355 3.68 7.46 -10.58
N SER A 356 3.62 7.07 -11.85
CA SER A 356 3.08 7.92 -12.92
C SER A 356 1.60 8.22 -12.73
N GLN A 357 0.82 7.22 -12.33
CA GLN A 357 -0.60 7.39 -12.03
C GLN A 357 -0.79 8.39 -10.87
N MET A 358 -0.02 8.27 -9.79
CA MET A 358 -0.07 9.21 -8.65
C MET A 358 0.38 10.62 -9.03
N LEU A 359 1.40 10.78 -9.87
CA LEU A 359 1.81 12.09 -10.39
C LEU A 359 0.76 12.71 -11.30
N PHE A 360 0.14 11.91 -12.18
CA PHE A 360 -0.96 12.37 -13.01
C PHE A 360 -2.15 12.78 -12.14
N PHE A 361 -2.54 11.96 -11.16
CA PHE A 361 -3.60 12.28 -10.22
C PHE A 361 -3.33 13.61 -9.50
N SER A 362 -2.10 13.78 -9.01
CA SER A 362 -1.66 15.01 -8.33
C SER A 362 -1.81 16.25 -9.20
N THR A 363 -1.42 16.13 -10.46
CA THR A 363 -1.53 17.20 -11.45
C THR A 363 -2.98 17.48 -11.80
N ALA A 364 -3.70 16.44 -12.24
CA ALA A 364 -5.07 16.52 -12.69
C ALA A 364 -6.01 17.02 -11.59
N TYR A 365 -5.80 16.57 -10.37
CA TYR A 365 -6.62 16.98 -9.23
C TYR A 365 -6.56 18.49 -8.99
N SER A 366 -5.35 19.08 -9.03
CA SER A 366 -5.16 20.52 -8.82
C SER A 366 -5.94 21.34 -9.85
N TYR A 367 -5.91 20.92 -11.11
CA TYR A 367 -6.65 21.56 -12.20
C TYR A 367 -8.16 21.28 -12.13
N CYS A 368 -8.58 20.07 -11.78
CA CYS A 368 -10.00 19.73 -11.59
C CYS A 368 -10.64 20.58 -10.48
N LYS A 369 -9.94 20.76 -9.36
CA LYS A 369 -10.42 21.59 -8.24
C LYS A 369 -10.65 23.04 -8.66
N ALA A 370 -9.76 23.60 -9.49
CA ALA A 370 -9.90 24.95 -9.99
C ALA A 370 -11.05 25.13 -11.01
N ASN A 371 -11.60 24.04 -11.55
CA ASN A 371 -12.56 24.06 -12.66
C ASN A 371 -13.88 23.32 -12.35
N ASP A 372 -14.13 22.97 -11.09
CA ASP A 372 -15.34 22.27 -10.63
C ASP A 372 -15.59 20.93 -11.39
N LEU A 373 -14.55 20.09 -11.44
CA LEU A 373 -14.59 18.76 -12.04
C LEU A 373 -14.31 17.67 -10.99
N ASP A 374 -15.04 16.55 -11.05
CA ASP A 374 -14.77 15.37 -10.22
C ASP A 374 -13.79 14.43 -10.95
N ILE A 375 -12.79 13.94 -10.22
CA ILE A 375 -11.83 12.92 -10.67
C ILE A 375 -11.82 11.79 -9.64
N ASN A 376 -11.98 10.55 -10.10
CA ASN A 376 -12.01 9.35 -9.26
C ASN A 376 -10.95 8.34 -9.77
N PRO A 377 -9.88 8.09 -9.01
CA PRO A 377 -8.88 7.08 -9.36
C PRO A 377 -9.26 5.64 -8.96
N GLU A 378 -8.57 4.66 -9.54
CA GLU A 378 -8.64 3.21 -9.25
C GLU A 378 -10.09 2.68 -9.11
N MET A 379 -10.96 3.07 -10.06
CA MET A 379 -12.38 2.75 -9.97
C MET A 379 -12.66 1.35 -10.53
N ASP A 380 -13.17 0.45 -9.68
CA ASP A 380 -13.61 -0.88 -10.10
C ASP A 380 -14.89 -0.83 -10.93
N THR A 381 -14.81 -1.29 -12.18
CA THR A 381 -15.96 -1.36 -13.09
C THR A 381 -16.52 -2.78 -13.23
N GLY A 382 -16.09 -3.72 -12.38
CA GLY A 382 -16.38 -5.15 -12.49
C GLY A 382 -15.57 -5.89 -13.55
N ASN A 383 -14.88 -5.16 -14.45
CA ASN A 383 -13.96 -5.70 -15.46
C ASN A 383 -12.49 -5.36 -15.14
N GLY A 384 -12.23 -4.93 -13.90
CA GLY A 384 -10.94 -4.40 -13.45
C GLY A 384 -11.02 -2.93 -13.04
N LEU A 385 -9.87 -2.41 -12.60
CA LEU A 385 -9.73 -1.04 -12.11
C LEU A 385 -9.38 -0.11 -13.27
N VAL A 386 -10.20 0.90 -13.50
CA VAL A 386 -9.87 2.04 -14.37
C VAL A 386 -8.94 2.97 -13.61
N ASP A 387 -7.86 3.42 -14.26
CA ASP A 387 -6.91 4.34 -13.63
C ASP A 387 -7.58 5.64 -13.16
N PHE A 388 -8.34 6.32 -14.04
CA PHE A 388 -9.09 7.53 -13.69
C PHE A 388 -10.43 7.67 -14.42
N LYS A 389 -11.48 8.08 -13.68
CA LYS A 389 -12.72 8.63 -14.24
C LYS A 389 -12.84 10.12 -13.92
N PHE A 390 -13.03 10.90 -14.97
CA PHE A 390 -13.44 12.30 -14.91
C PHE A 390 -14.94 12.41 -15.14
N SER A 391 -15.61 13.28 -14.40
CA SER A 391 -17.04 13.51 -14.61
C SER A 391 -17.49 14.93 -14.28
N LYS A 392 -18.54 15.37 -14.98
CA LYS A 392 -19.28 16.60 -14.69
C LYS A 392 -20.77 16.28 -14.67
N GLY A 393 -21.30 15.93 -13.50
CA GLY A 393 -22.63 15.34 -13.35
C GLY A 393 -22.68 13.87 -13.81
N PHE A 394 -23.89 13.32 -13.98
CA PHE A 394 -24.07 11.88 -14.19
C PHE A 394 -23.77 11.41 -15.62
N SER A 395 -24.19 12.16 -16.64
CA SER A 395 -24.16 11.74 -18.05
C SER A 395 -22.84 12.05 -18.79
N LYS A 396 -21.96 12.85 -18.19
CA LYS A 396 -20.70 13.29 -18.81
C LYS A 396 -19.56 12.63 -18.07
N ARG A 397 -19.01 11.59 -18.67
CA ARG A 397 -17.93 10.77 -18.11
C ARG A 397 -16.85 10.60 -19.15
N LEU A 398 -15.61 10.58 -18.70
CA LEU A 398 -14.45 10.27 -19.52
C LEU A 398 -13.51 9.42 -18.69
N ILE A 399 -12.95 8.38 -19.29
CA ILE A 399 -11.94 7.55 -18.63
C ILE A 399 -10.54 7.86 -19.16
N VAL A 400 -9.54 7.77 -18.30
CA VAL A 400 -8.13 7.87 -18.66
C VAL A 400 -7.42 6.62 -18.17
N GLU A 401 -6.66 5.97 -19.06
CA GLU A 401 -5.79 4.84 -18.75
C GLU A 401 -4.34 5.24 -19.03
N ILE A 402 -3.42 4.86 -18.15
CA ILE A 402 -1.99 5.16 -18.27
C ILE A 402 -1.22 3.85 -18.39
N LYS A 403 -0.28 3.78 -19.34
CA LYS A 403 0.68 2.69 -19.43
C LYS A 403 2.11 3.19 -19.59
N HIS A 404 3.04 2.53 -18.88
CA HIS A 404 4.47 2.65 -19.15
C HIS A 404 4.86 1.90 -20.44
N SER A 405 5.84 2.41 -21.17
CA SER A 405 6.35 1.83 -22.42
C SER A 405 6.89 0.41 -22.32
N TYR A 406 7.33 -0.03 -21.13
CA TYR A 406 7.78 -1.41 -20.92
C TYR A 406 6.61 -2.40 -20.79
N ASN A 407 5.38 -1.92 -20.58
CA ASN A 407 4.23 -2.79 -20.41
C ASN A 407 4.03 -3.67 -21.66
N GLN A 408 3.80 -4.96 -21.46
CA GLN A 408 3.64 -5.91 -22.56
C GLN A 408 2.28 -5.78 -23.24
N ASN A 409 1.27 -5.28 -22.50
CA ASN A 409 -0.12 -5.25 -22.91
C ASN A 409 -0.56 -3.84 -23.36
N ILE A 410 0.35 -2.97 -23.83
CA ILE A 410 0.01 -1.61 -24.29
C ILE A 410 -1.03 -1.65 -25.42
N ILE A 411 -0.91 -2.62 -26.33
CA ILE A 411 -1.81 -2.74 -27.47
C ILE A 411 -3.19 -3.22 -27.01
N ASP A 412 -3.23 -4.31 -26.24
CA ASP A 412 -4.49 -4.88 -25.72
C ASP A 412 -5.18 -3.93 -24.73
N GLY A 413 -4.39 -3.14 -23.99
CA GLY A 413 -4.88 -2.08 -23.12
C GLY A 413 -5.62 -0.99 -23.89
N PHE A 414 -5.05 -0.55 -25.02
CA PHE A 414 -5.67 0.47 -25.86
C PHE A 414 -6.96 -0.02 -26.55
N ASP A 415 -6.95 -1.24 -27.08
CA ASP A 415 -8.08 -1.77 -27.86
C ASP A 415 -9.15 -2.45 -26.99
N ILE A 416 -8.75 -3.42 -26.16
CA ILE A 416 -9.69 -4.27 -25.43
C ILE A 416 -10.06 -3.62 -24.10
N GLN A 417 -9.08 -3.30 -23.26
CA GLN A 417 -9.30 -2.85 -21.88
C GLN A 417 -10.08 -1.53 -21.87
N LEU A 418 -9.60 -0.52 -22.61
CA LEU A 418 -10.26 0.79 -22.68
C LEU A 418 -11.69 0.70 -23.22
N ARG A 419 -11.94 -0.17 -24.20
CA ARG A 419 -13.29 -0.41 -24.73
C ARG A 419 -14.23 -1.04 -23.70
N LEU A 420 -13.75 -2.01 -22.92
CA LEU A 420 -14.55 -2.64 -21.85
C LEU A 420 -14.89 -1.64 -20.75
N TYR A 421 -13.93 -0.80 -20.36
CA TYR A 421 -14.16 0.26 -19.38
C TYR A 421 -15.13 1.33 -19.86
N LYS A 422 -15.00 1.79 -21.11
CA LYS A 422 -15.95 2.72 -21.75
C LYS A 422 -17.38 2.18 -21.71
N LYS A 423 -17.54 0.88 -22.01
CA LYS A 423 -18.84 0.20 -21.96
C LYS A 423 -19.38 0.14 -20.52
N ALA A 424 -18.55 -0.25 -19.55
CA ALA A 424 -18.97 -0.38 -18.16
C ALA A 424 -19.36 0.97 -17.52
N GLU A 425 -18.69 2.05 -17.91
CA GLU A 425 -18.97 3.40 -17.42
C GLU A 425 -19.98 4.19 -18.27
N GLU A 426 -20.58 3.56 -19.27
CA GLU A 426 -21.56 4.17 -20.19
C GLU A 426 -21.02 5.46 -20.84
N THR A 427 -19.75 5.45 -21.28
CA THR A 427 -19.11 6.58 -21.96
C THR A 427 -18.54 6.23 -23.32
N CYS A 428 -18.62 7.18 -24.25
CA CYS A 428 -17.95 7.10 -25.55
C CYS A 428 -16.57 7.77 -25.55
N PHE A 429 -16.12 8.37 -24.44
CA PHE A 429 -14.88 9.14 -24.35
C PHE A 429 -13.85 8.40 -23.50
N GLY A 430 -12.65 8.23 -24.05
CA GLY A 430 -11.52 7.64 -23.33
C GLY A 430 -10.20 8.19 -23.85
N PHE A 431 -9.26 8.45 -22.95
CA PHE A 431 -7.90 8.82 -23.29
C PHE A 431 -6.93 7.74 -22.83
N TYR A 432 -5.93 7.48 -23.66
CA TYR A 432 -4.91 6.49 -23.40
C TYR A 432 -3.53 7.17 -23.41
N ILE A 433 -2.84 7.14 -22.28
CA ILE A 433 -1.57 7.82 -22.11
C ILE A 433 -0.46 6.78 -22.08
N VAL A 434 0.47 6.88 -23.03
CA VAL A 434 1.71 6.09 -23.05
C VAL A 434 2.85 6.97 -22.56
N ILE A 435 3.44 6.60 -21.43
CA ILE A 435 4.62 7.27 -20.87
C ILE A 435 5.86 6.45 -21.24
N ASP A 436 6.72 7.02 -22.08
CA ASP A 436 7.95 6.40 -22.55
C ASP A 436 9.07 6.56 -21.52
N VAL A 437 9.26 5.51 -20.73
CA VAL A 437 10.37 5.33 -19.81
C VAL A 437 11.40 4.32 -20.36
N GLY A 438 11.45 4.18 -21.69
CA GLY A 438 12.35 3.27 -22.40
C GLY A 438 11.70 1.95 -22.86
N ARG A 439 12.41 1.20 -23.71
CA ARG A 439 11.98 -0.12 -24.24
C ARG A 439 10.68 -0.14 -25.05
N LEU A 440 10.27 1.01 -25.59
CA LEU A 440 9.03 1.12 -26.36
C LEU A 440 9.09 0.34 -27.70
N GLY A 441 10.25 0.34 -28.37
CA GLY A 441 10.48 -0.40 -29.62
C GLY A 441 9.42 -0.12 -30.70
N ARG A 442 9.10 -1.13 -31.52
CA ARG A 442 8.06 -1.05 -32.57
C ARG A 442 6.62 -1.06 -32.04
N LYS A 443 6.41 -1.19 -30.72
CA LYS A 443 5.07 -1.23 -30.13
C LYS A 443 4.33 0.08 -30.36
N PHE A 444 5.03 1.21 -30.32
CA PHE A 444 4.43 2.52 -30.55
C PHE A 444 4.01 2.70 -32.00
N ASP A 445 4.82 2.29 -32.97
CA ASP A 445 4.43 2.35 -34.39
C ASP A 445 3.15 1.57 -34.65
N LYS A 446 3.01 0.38 -34.05
CA LYS A 446 1.79 -0.42 -34.14
C LYS A 446 0.60 0.27 -33.46
N LEU A 447 0.81 0.87 -32.29
CA LEU A 447 -0.23 1.60 -31.57
C LEU A 447 -0.72 2.84 -32.35
N VAL A 448 0.20 3.60 -32.94
CA VAL A 448 -0.11 4.77 -33.79
C VAL A 448 -0.88 4.35 -35.04
N ARG A 449 -0.49 3.25 -35.69
CA ARG A 449 -1.26 2.69 -36.82
C ARG A 449 -2.68 2.34 -36.40
N MET A 450 -2.84 1.60 -35.30
CA MET A 450 -4.17 1.26 -34.76
C MET A 450 -4.99 2.50 -34.40
N TYR A 451 -4.36 3.54 -33.84
CA TYR A 451 -5.03 4.80 -33.55
C TYR A 451 -5.53 5.49 -34.83
N ASN A 452 -4.69 5.57 -35.86
CA ASN A 452 -5.03 6.20 -37.14
C ASN A 452 -6.12 5.42 -37.91
N GLU A 453 -6.17 4.09 -37.76
CA GLU A 453 -7.17 3.21 -38.37
C GLU A 453 -8.47 3.11 -37.55
N SER A 454 -8.46 3.53 -36.29
CA SER A 454 -9.59 3.42 -35.39
C SER A 454 -10.64 4.51 -35.65
N THR A 455 -11.83 4.10 -36.09
CA THR A 455 -13.02 4.95 -36.12
C THR A 455 -13.61 5.19 -34.72
N LYS A 456 -13.09 4.52 -33.68
CA LYS A 456 -13.65 4.47 -32.33
C LYS A 456 -12.88 5.34 -31.34
N LYS A 457 -12.96 6.67 -31.52
CA LYS A 457 -12.92 7.76 -30.51
C LYS A 457 -12.23 7.47 -29.16
N ALA A 458 -10.95 7.09 -29.16
CA ALA A 458 -10.12 7.17 -27.97
C ALA A 458 -8.82 7.87 -28.34
N ASP A 459 -8.50 8.97 -27.67
CA ASP A 459 -7.31 9.74 -28.00
C ASP A 459 -6.07 9.15 -27.35
N LEU A 460 -5.02 9.03 -28.16
CA LEU A 460 -3.72 8.55 -27.75
C LEU A 460 -2.80 9.73 -27.42
N PHE A 461 -2.23 9.72 -26.23
CA PHE A 461 -1.22 10.69 -25.80
C PHE A 461 0.11 9.98 -25.60
N TYR A 462 1.16 10.52 -26.21
CA TYR A 462 2.54 10.10 -25.96
C TYR A 462 3.24 11.12 -25.06
N ILE A 463 3.86 10.64 -23.99
CA ILE A 463 4.66 11.45 -23.06
C ILE A 463 6.07 10.86 -22.96
N ASN A 464 7.08 11.64 -23.30
CA ASN A 464 8.48 11.26 -23.18
C ASN A 464 8.95 11.39 -21.72
N GLY A 465 8.91 10.28 -21.00
CA GLY A 465 9.36 10.17 -19.61
C GLY A 465 10.87 9.92 -19.45
N LYS A 466 11.67 9.87 -20.53
CA LYS A 466 13.11 9.59 -20.43
C LYS A 466 13.86 10.73 -19.76
N ILE A 467 14.86 10.40 -18.95
CA ILE A 467 15.81 11.39 -18.41
C ILE A 467 16.60 11.98 -19.59
N LYS A 468 16.38 13.25 -19.89
CA LYS A 468 17.10 13.96 -20.94
C LYS A 468 18.50 14.38 -20.43
N PRO A 469 19.57 14.28 -21.24
CA PRO A 469 20.87 14.86 -20.88
C PRO A 469 20.78 16.39 -20.77
N SER A 470 21.72 16.99 -20.03
CA SER A 470 21.83 18.45 -19.87
C SER A 470 21.90 19.13 -21.24
N ALA A 471 21.37 20.35 -21.34
CA ALA A 471 21.37 21.12 -22.60
C ALA A 471 22.78 21.23 -23.20
N SER A 472 23.80 21.40 -22.35
CA SER A 472 25.23 21.42 -22.73
C SER A 472 25.77 20.13 -23.39
N LYS A 473 25.02 19.02 -23.33
CA LYS A 473 25.39 17.72 -23.90
C LYS A 473 24.45 17.28 -25.02
N ARG A 474 23.42 18.07 -25.35
CA ARG A 474 22.60 17.84 -26.54
C ARG A 474 23.33 18.43 -27.73
N LYS A 475 23.98 17.59 -28.54
CA LYS A 475 24.37 17.98 -29.90
C LYS A 475 23.09 17.95 -30.72
N GLU A 476 22.75 19.09 -31.33
CA GLU A 476 21.62 19.21 -32.27
C GLU A 476 21.82 18.30 -33.48
#